data_AF-A0A7K4KMB7-F1
#
_entry.id   AF-A0A7K4KMB7-F1
#
_cell.length_a   1.000
_cell.length_b   1.000
_cell.length_c   1.000
_cell.angle_alpha   90.00
_cell.angle_beta   90.00
_cell.angle_gamma   90.00
#
_symmetry.space_group_name_H-M   'P 1'
#
loop_
_entity.id
_entity.type
_entity.pdbx_description
1 polymer ?
#
loop_
_entity_poly.entity_id
_entity_poly.type
_entity_poly.pdbx_seq_one_letter_code
_entity_poly.pdbx_strand_id
1 'polypeptide(L)'
;MEEPEEIPKPAPRRIFHERQRATRLPLYLEGHLWIRRPGCQQEFTVCWTELRGTTLFFYNDKKAPTYSQKLDIASLISVTDIHLDENGLAQFILMLSNEELEMKAEESELGKEWKGFILTVTKMSVPLDESFSPSQLRRMHEVLEKEKKRRMMLNDCSSTSLEEDSSPSRNYSSILTAMPACFHAVSRQEATEMLEKNPSSGNLILRPGSNHKNFAVTIRQVLDIPFIKHYRVMTKGKSFIIQLERQVSEQYL
;
A
#
# COMPACT_ATOMS: atom_id res chain seq x y z
N MET A 1 26.65 10.52 31.11
CA MET A 1 25.26 11.01 31.03
C MET A 1 24.84 10.65 29.62
N GLU A 2 24.26 9.47 29.44
CA GLU A 2 23.77 9.01 28.14
C GLU A 2 22.54 9.82 27.77
N GLU A 3 22.56 10.46 26.61
CA GLU A 3 21.36 11.05 26.01
C GLU A 3 20.38 9.93 25.64
N PRO A 4 19.08 10.11 25.88
CA PRO A 4 18.10 9.10 25.54
C PRO A 4 17.92 9.04 24.01
N GLU A 5 18.08 7.85 23.43
CA GLU A 5 17.78 7.56 22.02
C GLU A 5 16.40 8.11 21.64
N GLU A 6 16.36 9.11 20.76
CA GLU A 6 15.11 9.72 20.32
C GLU A 6 14.44 8.78 19.32
N ILE A 7 13.49 7.96 19.80
CA ILE A 7 12.66 7.09 18.96
C ILE A 7 12.01 7.99 17.88
N PRO A 8 12.22 7.73 16.58
CA PRO A 8 11.72 8.59 15.53
C PRO A 8 10.18 8.66 15.60
N LYS A 9 9.65 9.83 15.98
CA LYS A 9 8.20 10.04 16.17
C LYS A 9 7.46 9.70 14.88
N PRO A 10 6.51 8.76 14.85
CA PRO A 10 5.83 8.37 13.62
C PRO A 10 5.14 9.58 12.97
N ALA A 11 4.96 9.52 11.65
CA ALA A 11 4.26 10.58 10.93
C ALA A 11 2.89 10.87 11.59
N PRO A 12 2.42 12.13 11.63
CA PRO A 12 1.09 12.47 12.13
C PRO A 12 0.04 11.50 11.58
N ARG A 13 -0.82 10.93 12.45
CA ARG A 13 -1.76 9.83 12.11
C ARG A 13 -2.51 10.03 10.78
N ARG A 14 -2.88 11.28 10.48
CA ARG A 14 -3.52 11.67 9.21
C ARG A 14 -2.65 11.34 7.99
N ILE A 15 -1.37 11.69 8.02
CA ILE A 15 -0.41 11.50 6.93
C ILE A 15 -0.17 10.02 6.68
N PHE A 16 -0.04 9.22 7.76
CA PHE A 16 0.07 7.77 7.65
C PHE A 16 -1.12 7.17 6.89
N HIS A 17 -2.35 7.57 7.25
CA HIS A 17 -3.55 7.08 6.57
C HIS A 17 -3.67 7.57 5.13
N GLU A 18 -3.27 8.81 4.84
CA GLU A 18 -3.24 9.35 3.47
C GLU A 18 -2.25 8.55 2.59
N ARG A 19 -1.02 8.32 3.07
CA ARG A 19 -0.01 7.50 2.37
C ARG A 19 -0.46 6.06 2.20
N GLN A 20 -1.09 5.46 3.21
CA GLN A 20 -1.62 4.09 3.10
C GLN A 20 -2.75 4.00 2.08
N ARG A 21 -3.63 5.00 2.00
CA ARG A 21 -4.68 5.07 0.97
C ARG A 21 -4.09 5.27 -0.43
N ALA A 22 -3.10 6.15 -0.56
CA ALA A 22 -2.48 6.48 -1.84
C ALA A 22 -1.68 5.30 -2.42
N THR A 23 -0.89 4.62 -1.58
CA THR A 23 -0.06 3.49 -1.99
C THR A 23 -0.83 2.17 -2.05
N ARG A 24 -1.88 2.02 -1.24
CA ARG A 24 -2.62 0.76 -1.03
C ARG A 24 -1.73 -0.38 -0.53
N LEU A 25 -0.56 -0.06 0.03
CA LEU A 25 0.44 -1.01 0.50
C LEU A 25 0.72 -0.81 2.01
N PRO A 26 0.94 -1.91 2.75
CA PRO A 26 1.35 -1.85 4.15
C PRO A 26 2.75 -1.25 4.28
N LEU A 27 2.98 -0.53 5.37
CA LEU A 27 4.31 0.00 5.72
C LEU A 27 5.16 -1.09 6.38
N TYR A 28 6.40 -1.24 5.93
CA TYR A 28 7.36 -2.22 6.46
C TYR A 28 8.52 -1.56 7.19
N LEU A 29 9.09 -0.49 6.64
CA LEU A 29 10.18 0.27 7.23
C LEU A 29 10.07 1.73 6.78
N GLU A 30 10.44 2.67 7.63
CA GLU A 30 10.51 4.09 7.31
C GLU A 30 11.72 4.76 7.98
N GLY A 31 12.28 5.78 7.34
CA GLY A 31 13.48 6.47 7.84
C GLY A 31 14.08 7.45 6.84
N HIS A 32 15.01 8.28 7.29
CA HIS A 32 15.77 9.16 6.40
C HIS A 32 16.87 8.37 5.69
N LEU A 33 16.99 8.59 4.38
CA LEU A 33 18.05 8.03 3.56
C LEU A 33 18.55 9.10 2.59
N TRP A 34 19.83 9.04 2.29
CA TRP A 34 20.40 9.78 1.17
C TRP A 34 20.33 8.89 -0.06
N ILE A 35 19.81 9.43 -1.16
CA ILE A 35 19.69 8.69 -2.41
C ILE A 35 20.40 9.40 -3.55
N ARG A 36 20.98 8.62 -4.46
CA ARG A 36 21.57 9.11 -5.72
C ARG A 36 21.40 8.04 -6.80
N ARG A 37 21.03 8.47 -8.01
CA ARG A 37 21.12 7.60 -9.18
C ARG A 37 22.48 7.77 -9.85
N PRO A 38 23.22 6.69 -10.12
CA PRO A 38 24.49 6.78 -10.82
C PRO A 38 24.27 7.34 -12.23
N GLY A 39 25.19 8.19 -12.68
CA GLY A 39 25.10 8.90 -13.97
C GLY A 39 24.39 10.26 -13.92
N CYS A 40 23.76 10.64 -12.81
CA CYS A 40 23.35 12.03 -12.58
C CYS A 40 24.52 12.82 -11.96
N GLN A 41 24.77 14.04 -12.45
CA GLN A 41 25.69 15.00 -11.81
C GLN A 41 25.18 15.52 -10.46
N GLN A 42 23.95 15.14 -10.08
CA GLN A 42 23.34 15.52 -8.81
C GLN A 42 24.01 14.81 -7.63
N GLU A 43 24.28 15.60 -6.61
CA GLU A 43 24.73 15.11 -5.30
C GLU A 43 23.64 14.27 -4.61
N PHE A 44 24.03 13.57 -3.55
CA PHE A 44 23.10 12.83 -2.72
C PHE A 44 22.01 13.73 -2.15
N THR A 45 20.75 13.35 -2.36
CA THR A 45 19.60 14.07 -1.78
C THR A 45 19.04 13.30 -0.61
N VAL A 46 18.81 13.98 0.52
CA VAL A 46 18.10 13.42 1.67
C VAL A 46 16.62 13.33 1.36
N CYS A 47 16.01 12.19 1.65
CA CYS A 47 14.57 12.01 1.58
C CYS A 47 14.06 11.15 2.75
N TRP A 48 12.80 11.37 3.11
CA TRP A 48 12.08 10.41 3.94
C TRP A 48 11.68 9.23 3.06
N THR A 49 12.14 8.03 3.40
CA THR A 49 11.91 6.82 2.60
C THR A 49 10.95 5.89 3.33
N GLU A 50 10.00 5.32 2.61
CA GLU A 50 9.13 4.25 3.11
C GLU A 50 9.26 3.02 2.23
N LEU A 51 9.52 1.86 2.83
CA LEU A 51 9.39 0.56 2.18
C LEU A 51 7.96 0.05 2.34
N ARG A 52 7.25 -0.11 1.22
CA ARG A 52 5.90 -0.69 1.20
C ARG A 52 5.79 -1.72 0.07
N GLY A 53 5.41 -2.96 0.39
CA GLY A 53 5.45 -4.05 -0.60
C GLY A 53 6.87 -4.26 -1.13
N THR A 54 7.02 -4.31 -2.45
CA THR A 54 8.31 -4.31 -3.16
C THR A 54 8.63 -2.95 -3.75
N THR A 55 8.21 -1.85 -3.13
CA THR A 55 8.42 -0.50 -3.66
C THR A 55 8.96 0.43 -2.57
N LEU A 56 10.00 1.18 -2.89
CA LEU A 56 10.51 2.29 -2.10
C LEU A 56 9.79 3.57 -2.53
N PHE A 57 9.24 4.29 -1.57
CA PHE A 57 8.59 5.58 -1.77
C PHE A 57 9.43 6.68 -1.14
N PHE A 58 9.81 7.68 -1.93
CA PHE A 58 10.65 8.79 -1.49
C PHE A 58 9.81 10.05 -1.35
N TYR A 59 9.90 10.69 -0.20
CA TYR A 59 9.18 11.91 0.15
C TYR A 59 10.19 13.02 0.44
N ASN A 60 9.86 14.23 0.00
CA ASN A 60 10.69 15.41 0.27
C ASN A 60 10.77 15.73 1.77
N ASP A 61 9.75 15.35 2.54
CA ASP A 61 9.68 15.56 3.98
C ASP A 61 8.85 14.42 4.63
N LYS A 62 9.15 14.11 5.88
CA LYS A 62 8.38 13.19 6.73
C LYS A 62 6.90 13.57 6.84
N LYS A 63 6.56 14.84 6.70
CA LYS A 63 5.19 15.39 6.73
C LYS A 63 4.55 15.53 5.35
N ALA A 64 5.23 15.15 4.27
CA ALA A 64 4.66 15.25 2.93
C ALA A 64 3.55 14.19 2.72
N PRO A 65 2.34 14.57 2.30
CA PRO A 65 1.25 13.60 2.11
C PRO A 65 1.46 12.71 0.87
N THR A 66 2.26 13.17 -0.09
CA THR A 66 2.54 12.49 -1.37
C THR A 66 4.03 12.30 -1.58
N TYR A 67 4.42 11.17 -2.18
CA TYR A 67 5.81 10.89 -2.55
C TYR A 67 6.21 11.72 -3.79
N SER A 68 7.47 12.12 -3.86
CA SER A 68 8.03 12.79 -5.03
C SER A 68 8.53 11.78 -6.06
N GLN A 69 9.06 10.64 -5.59
CA GLN A 69 9.58 9.58 -6.44
C GLN A 69 9.25 8.21 -5.84
N LYS A 70 9.30 7.16 -6.66
CA LYS A 70 9.22 5.78 -6.21
C LYS A 70 10.15 4.89 -7.04
N LEU A 71 10.58 3.78 -6.45
CA LEU A 71 11.39 2.75 -7.11
C LEU A 71 10.79 1.38 -6.83
N ASP A 72 10.43 0.64 -7.87
CA ASP A 72 10.02 -0.75 -7.75
C ASP A 72 11.27 -1.63 -7.69
N ILE A 73 11.44 -2.34 -6.58
CA ILE A 73 12.58 -3.22 -6.31
C ILE A 73 12.25 -4.69 -6.56
N ALA A 74 11.10 -5.00 -7.19
CA ALA A 74 10.76 -6.38 -7.55
C ALA A 74 11.80 -7.05 -8.47
N SER A 75 12.47 -6.27 -9.32
CA SER A 75 13.54 -6.71 -10.23
C SER A 75 14.95 -6.63 -9.63
N LEU A 76 15.07 -6.58 -8.30
CA LEU A 76 16.36 -6.50 -7.61
C LEU A 76 17.21 -7.75 -7.88
N ILE A 77 18.35 -7.55 -8.54
CA ILE A 77 19.33 -8.60 -8.84
C ILE A 77 20.17 -8.85 -7.59
N SER A 78 20.86 -7.82 -7.12
CA SER A 78 21.78 -7.88 -5.98
C SER A 78 21.83 -6.55 -5.22
N VAL A 79 22.42 -6.62 -4.02
CA VAL A 79 22.73 -5.45 -3.19
C VAL A 79 24.20 -5.56 -2.81
N THR A 80 24.95 -4.46 -2.93
CA THR A 80 26.36 -4.46 -2.54
C THR A 80 26.51 -4.62 -1.03
N ASP A 81 27.73 -4.92 -0.59
CA ASP A 81 28.05 -4.83 0.84
C ASP A 81 28.05 -3.38 1.31
N ILE A 82 27.85 -3.21 2.61
CA ILE A 82 27.80 -1.88 3.23
C ILE A 82 29.23 -1.41 3.43
N HIS A 83 29.53 -0.23 2.94
CA HIS A 83 30.81 0.45 3.12
C HIS A 83 30.57 1.78 3.80
N LEU A 84 31.47 2.15 4.72
CA LEU A 84 31.43 3.47 5.35
C LEU A 84 32.11 4.48 4.43
N ASP A 85 31.45 5.61 4.19
CA ASP A 85 32.06 6.72 3.47
C ASP A 85 32.99 7.54 4.37
N GLU A 86 33.62 8.57 3.81
CA GLU A 86 34.55 9.47 4.52
C GLU A 86 33.90 10.16 5.73
N ASN A 87 32.57 10.27 5.76
CA ASN A 87 31.79 10.88 6.82
C ASN A 87 31.21 9.85 7.80
N GLY A 88 31.52 8.56 7.63
CA GLY A 88 30.99 7.47 8.45
C GLY A 88 29.57 7.03 8.09
N LEU A 89 29.00 7.50 6.97
CA LEU A 89 27.68 7.08 6.51
C LEU A 89 27.75 5.70 5.86
N ALA A 90 26.77 4.86 6.17
CA ALA A 90 26.67 3.51 5.65
C ALA A 90 26.09 3.51 4.23
N GLN A 91 26.96 3.33 3.24
CA GLN A 91 26.62 3.32 1.82
C GLN A 91 26.44 1.90 1.27
N PHE A 92 25.42 1.72 0.43
CA PHE A 92 25.20 0.50 -0.35
C PHE A 92 24.44 0.83 -1.65
N ILE A 93 24.49 -0.09 -2.62
CA ILE A 93 23.90 0.10 -3.94
C ILE A 93 22.90 -1.03 -4.21
N LEU A 94 21.71 -0.66 -4.67
CA LEU A 94 20.71 -1.57 -5.21
C LEU A 94 20.94 -1.73 -6.72
N MET A 95 21.21 -2.97 -7.15
CA MET A 95 21.38 -3.31 -8.56
C MET A 95 20.07 -3.91 -9.08
N LEU A 96 19.31 -3.15 -9.87
CA LEU A 96 18.10 -3.63 -10.53
C LEU A 96 18.40 -3.97 -11.99
N SER A 97 17.49 -4.68 -12.66
CA SER A 97 17.67 -5.06 -14.06
C SER A 97 17.73 -3.89 -15.05
N ASN A 98 17.21 -2.72 -14.65
CA ASN A 98 17.01 -1.55 -15.50
C ASN A 98 17.72 -0.28 -15.00
N GLU A 99 18.02 -0.21 -13.69
CA GLU A 99 18.66 0.95 -13.08
C GLU A 99 19.42 0.54 -11.82
N GLU A 100 20.26 1.44 -11.33
CA GLU A 100 20.96 1.30 -10.06
C GLU A 100 20.53 2.44 -9.14
N LEU A 101 20.51 2.20 -7.83
CA LEU A 101 20.25 3.24 -6.84
C LEU A 101 21.28 3.15 -5.72
N GLU A 102 22.06 4.22 -5.56
CA GLU A 102 22.95 4.38 -4.42
C GLU A 102 22.18 4.95 -3.24
N MET A 103 22.38 4.34 -2.07
CA MET A 103 21.72 4.70 -0.84
C MET A 103 22.76 4.88 0.27
N LYS A 104 22.57 5.88 1.13
CA LYS A 104 23.30 6.02 2.39
C LYS A 104 22.34 6.10 3.57
N ALA A 105 22.75 5.51 4.67
CA ALA A 105 22.12 5.64 5.98
C ALA A 105 23.08 6.32 6.97
N GLU A 106 22.53 6.93 8.00
CA GLU A 106 23.28 7.66 9.02
C GLU A 106 24.24 6.75 9.80
N GLU A 107 23.84 5.49 10.01
CA GLU A 107 24.60 4.51 10.78
C GLU A 107 24.68 3.17 10.04
N SER A 108 25.73 2.40 10.37
CA SER A 108 25.93 1.02 9.87
C SER A 108 24.76 0.11 10.21
N GLU A 109 24.24 0.19 11.43
CA GLU A 109 23.12 -0.65 11.88
C GLU A 109 21.83 -0.32 11.13
N LEU A 110 21.57 0.97 10.88
CA LEU A 110 20.43 1.42 10.10
C LEU A 110 20.57 0.98 8.63
N GLY A 111 21.77 1.09 8.05
CA GLY A 111 22.07 0.58 6.71
C GLY A 111 21.85 -0.93 6.58
N LYS A 112 22.33 -1.71 7.57
CA LYS A 112 22.12 -3.16 7.64
C LYS A 112 20.63 -3.49 7.74
N GLU A 113 19.89 -2.76 8.57
CA GLU A 113 18.45 -2.93 8.70
C GLU A 113 17.75 -2.71 7.35
N TRP A 114 18.01 -1.58 6.68
CA TRP A 114 17.44 -1.32 5.35
C TRP A 114 17.78 -2.42 4.33
N LYS A 115 19.06 -2.81 4.23
CA LYS A 115 19.50 -3.91 3.36
C LYS A 115 18.75 -5.21 3.69
N GLY A 116 18.60 -5.53 4.96
CA GLY A 116 17.90 -6.74 5.42
C GLY A 116 16.41 -6.75 5.07
N PHE A 117 15.69 -5.65 5.30
CA PHE A 117 14.27 -5.54 4.95
C PHE A 117 14.04 -5.58 3.42
N ILE A 118 14.89 -4.90 2.64
CA ILE A 118 14.86 -4.92 1.17
C ILE A 118 15.06 -6.35 0.66
N LEU A 119 16.07 -7.07 1.16
CA LEU A 119 16.30 -8.46 0.80
C LEU A 119 15.12 -9.35 1.21
N THR A 120 14.54 -9.11 2.39
CA THR A 120 13.40 -9.87 2.89
C THR A 120 12.20 -9.81 1.95
N VAL A 121 11.81 -8.60 1.50
CA VAL A 121 10.64 -8.44 0.64
C VAL A 121 10.90 -8.82 -0.82
N THR A 122 12.15 -8.81 -1.28
CA THR A 122 12.49 -9.14 -2.68
C THR A 122 12.80 -10.62 -2.86
N LYS A 123 13.60 -11.22 -1.97
CA LYS A 123 13.98 -12.64 -2.00
C LYS A 123 12.98 -13.56 -1.28
N MET A 124 11.99 -13.00 -0.57
CA MET A 124 10.96 -13.75 0.16
C MET A 124 11.54 -14.68 1.25
N SER A 125 12.64 -14.27 1.87
CA SER A 125 13.30 -14.98 2.97
C SER A 125 14.01 -13.98 3.89
N VAL A 126 14.07 -14.25 5.19
CA VAL A 126 14.86 -13.43 6.12
C VAL A 126 16.35 -13.77 5.92
N PRO A 127 17.24 -12.78 5.73
CA PRO A 127 18.68 -13.03 5.64
C PRO A 127 19.22 -13.68 6.92
N LEU A 128 20.11 -14.66 6.78
CA LEU A 128 20.73 -15.41 7.88
C LEU A 128 21.94 -14.70 8.51
N ASP A 129 22.08 -13.39 8.29
CA ASP A 129 23.26 -12.64 8.73
C ASP A 129 23.35 -12.64 10.27
N GLU A 130 24.50 -13.06 10.81
CA GLU A 130 24.74 -13.23 12.25
C GLU A 130 24.75 -11.89 13.02
N SER A 131 24.74 -10.76 12.30
CA SER A 131 24.81 -9.42 12.87
C SER A 131 23.47 -8.82 13.32
N PHE A 132 22.32 -9.41 12.96
CA PHE A 132 21.02 -8.85 13.34
C PHE A 132 20.63 -9.15 14.79
N SER A 133 20.13 -8.14 15.49
CA SER A 133 19.52 -8.32 16.80
C SER A 133 18.23 -9.17 16.71
N PRO A 134 17.85 -9.88 17.80
CA PRO A 134 16.59 -10.63 17.86
C PRO A 134 15.35 -9.78 17.53
N SER A 135 15.40 -8.49 17.86
CA SER A 135 14.31 -7.54 17.59
C SER A 135 14.15 -7.25 16.09
N GLN A 136 15.26 -7.10 15.37
CA GLN A 136 15.28 -6.87 13.92
C GLN A 136 14.80 -8.11 13.19
N LEU A 137 15.32 -9.29 13.56
CA LEU A 137 14.89 -10.57 12.98
C LEU A 137 13.40 -10.82 13.14
N ARG A 138 12.85 -10.55 14.34
CA ARG A 138 11.40 -10.66 14.59
C ARG A 138 10.61 -9.77 13.62
N ARG A 139 11.00 -8.49 13.49
CA ARG A 139 10.32 -7.54 12.59
C ARG A 139 10.43 -7.97 11.12
N MET A 140 11.56 -8.50 10.69
CA MET A 140 11.74 -9.04 9.34
C MET A 140 10.84 -10.25 9.08
N HIS A 141 10.72 -11.17 10.04
CA HIS A 141 9.77 -12.28 9.94
C HIS A 141 8.31 -11.80 9.84
N GLU A 142 7.92 -10.81 10.63
CA GLU A 142 6.57 -10.22 10.54
C GLU A 142 6.32 -9.58 9.17
N VAL A 143 7.31 -8.87 8.61
CA VAL A 143 7.21 -8.29 7.26
C VAL A 143 7.16 -9.37 6.19
N LEU A 144 7.96 -10.43 6.32
CA LEU A 144 7.93 -11.57 5.40
C LEU A 144 6.53 -12.19 5.34
N GLU A 145 5.90 -12.45 6.48
CA GLU A 145 4.56 -13.03 6.51
C GLU A 145 3.50 -12.05 5.96
N LYS A 146 3.61 -10.75 6.26
CA LYS A 146 2.75 -9.71 5.67
C LYS A 146 2.87 -9.68 4.14
N GLU A 147 4.09 -9.75 3.63
CA GLU A 147 4.35 -9.73 2.19
C GLU A 147 3.91 -11.03 1.49
N LYS A 148 4.15 -12.21 2.10
CA LYS A 148 3.60 -13.49 1.61
C LYS A 148 2.09 -13.43 1.47
N LYS A 149 1.39 -13.00 2.53
CA LYS A 149 -0.06 -12.84 2.52
C LYS A 149 -0.50 -11.89 1.42
N ARG A 150 0.19 -10.76 1.25
CA ARG A 150 -0.12 -9.77 0.20
C ARG A 150 0.03 -10.37 -1.21
N ARG A 151 1.09 -11.13 -1.46
CA ARG A 151 1.32 -11.80 -2.76
C ARG A 151 0.34 -12.93 -3.01
N MET A 152 -0.02 -13.71 -1.99
CA MET A 152 -1.07 -14.73 -2.11
C MET A 152 -2.40 -14.10 -2.52
N MET A 153 -2.82 -13.03 -1.84
CA MET A 153 -4.05 -12.30 -2.21
C MET A 153 -4.00 -11.67 -3.62
N LEU A 154 -2.81 -11.42 -4.17
CA LEU A 154 -2.63 -10.95 -5.54
C LEU A 154 -2.72 -12.13 -6.54
N ASN A 155 -2.13 -13.27 -6.21
CA ASN A 155 -2.08 -14.47 -7.05
C ASN A 155 -3.41 -15.24 -7.10
N ASP A 156 -4.18 -15.22 -6.02
CA ASP A 156 -5.54 -15.79 -6.00
C ASP A 156 -6.49 -15.02 -6.94
N CYS A 157 -6.11 -13.82 -7.40
CA CYS A 157 -6.80 -13.07 -8.44
C CYS A 157 -6.29 -13.33 -9.88
N SER A 158 -5.17 -14.03 -10.08
CA SER A 158 -4.57 -14.26 -11.41
C SER A 158 -4.64 -15.71 -11.91
N SER A 159 -5.14 -16.65 -11.11
CA SER A 159 -5.21 -18.09 -11.46
C SER A 159 -6.53 -18.55 -12.10
N THR A 160 -7.45 -17.64 -12.43
CA THR A 160 -8.69 -17.96 -13.19
C THR A 160 -8.74 -17.18 -14.51
N SER A 161 -7.81 -17.44 -15.42
CA SER A 161 -7.92 -16.95 -16.80
C SER A 161 -7.22 -17.88 -17.80
N LEU A 162 -7.86 -19.01 -18.08
CA LEU A 162 -7.75 -19.69 -19.37
C LEU A 162 -9.16 -20.19 -19.70
N GLU A 163 -9.69 -19.72 -20.83
CA GLU A 163 -10.53 -20.42 -21.81
C GLU A 163 -11.31 -19.36 -22.64
N GLU A 164 -10.90 -19.30 -23.91
CA GLU A 164 -11.67 -19.09 -25.14
C GLU A 164 -12.13 -17.69 -25.64
N ASP A 165 -11.65 -17.44 -26.85
CA ASP A 165 -12.09 -16.48 -27.86
C ASP A 165 -13.58 -16.60 -28.20
N SER A 166 -14.27 -15.45 -28.31
CA SER A 166 -14.96 -15.00 -29.54
C SER A 166 -16.10 -13.98 -29.28
N SER A 167 -16.00 -12.86 -29.99
CA SER A 167 -17.06 -11.91 -30.40
C SER A 167 -17.64 -10.89 -29.38
N PRO A 168 -18.08 -9.70 -29.87
CA PRO A 168 -18.28 -8.52 -29.04
C PRO A 168 -19.75 -8.34 -28.66
N SER A 169 -20.13 -8.80 -27.48
CA SER A 169 -21.22 -8.16 -26.75
C SER A 169 -20.76 -7.96 -25.31
N ARG A 170 -20.51 -6.69 -24.95
CA ARG A 170 -20.04 -6.29 -23.63
C ARG A 170 -21.20 -6.41 -22.64
N ASN A 171 -21.62 -7.64 -22.38
CA ASN A 171 -22.62 -7.99 -21.40
C ASN A 171 -22.00 -7.90 -20.01
N TYR A 172 -22.75 -7.32 -19.08
CA TYR A 172 -22.40 -7.06 -17.68
C TYR A 172 -21.73 -8.24 -16.94
N SER A 173 -21.89 -9.48 -17.42
CA SER A 173 -21.16 -10.66 -16.97
C SER A 173 -19.64 -10.47 -16.95
N SER A 174 -19.08 -9.79 -17.96
CA SER A 174 -17.63 -9.50 -18.06
C SER A 174 -17.12 -8.51 -16.99
N ILE A 175 -18.01 -7.72 -16.38
CA ILE A 175 -17.64 -6.79 -15.30
C ILE A 175 -17.62 -7.51 -13.95
N LEU A 176 -18.43 -8.56 -13.76
CA LEU A 176 -18.40 -9.39 -12.55
C LEU A 176 -17.15 -10.29 -12.49
N THR A 177 -16.64 -10.75 -13.62
CA THR A 177 -15.42 -11.56 -13.71
C THR A 177 -14.11 -10.78 -13.51
N ALA A 178 -14.15 -9.43 -13.52
CA ALA A 178 -12.99 -8.56 -13.26
C ALA A 178 -13.06 -7.86 -11.89
N MET A 179 -13.96 -8.28 -11.01
CA MET A 179 -14.09 -7.71 -9.66
C MET A 179 -12.97 -8.22 -8.74
N PRO A 180 -12.46 -7.40 -7.82
CA PRO A 180 -11.46 -7.85 -6.85
C PRO A 180 -12.04 -8.97 -5.99
N ALA A 181 -11.20 -9.90 -5.51
CA ALA A 181 -11.65 -11.06 -4.72
C ALA A 181 -12.44 -10.71 -3.44
N CYS A 182 -12.30 -9.48 -2.94
CA CYS A 182 -13.07 -8.96 -1.81
C CYS A 182 -14.47 -8.43 -2.19
N PHE A 183 -14.86 -8.51 -3.46
CA PHE A 183 -16.20 -8.13 -3.92
C PHE A 183 -17.14 -9.33 -3.86
N HIS A 184 -17.78 -9.48 -2.71
CA HIS A 184 -18.74 -10.55 -2.49
C HIS A 184 -20.12 -10.19 -3.03
N ALA A 185 -20.85 -11.20 -3.48
CA ALA A 185 -22.25 -11.07 -3.86
C ALA A 185 -23.13 -10.90 -2.62
N VAL A 186 -23.19 -9.67 -2.09
CA VAL A 186 -23.97 -9.33 -0.91
C VAL A 186 -25.32 -8.75 -1.33
N SER A 187 -26.42 -9.28 -0.81
CA SER A 187 -27.76 -8.76 -1.04
C SER A 187 -28.02 -7.46 -0.27
N ARG A 188 -29.16 -6.82 -0.55
CA ARG A 188 -29.57 -5.61 0.20
C ARG A 188 -29.73 -5.89 1.69
N GLN A 189 -30.33 -7.02 2.03
CA GLN A 189 -30.63 -7.40 3.41
C GLN A 189 -29.35 -7.79 4.16
N GLU A 190 -28.51 -8.63 3.55
CA GLU A 190 -27.23 -9.02 4.17
C GLU A 190 -26.34 -7.80 4.45
N ALA A 191 -26.28 -6.84 3.53
CA ALA A 191 -25.53 -5.61 3.75
C ALA A 191 -26.06 -4.78 4.93
N THR A 192 -27.38 -4.73 5.11
CA THR A 192 -28.00 -4.10 6.29
C THR A 192 -27.58 -4.80 7.56
N GLU A 193 -27.75 -6.13 7.63
CA GLU A 193 -27.39 -6.91 8.81
C GLU A 193 -25.89 -6.83 9.15
N MET A 194 -25.02 -6.86 8.14
CA MET A 194 -23.57 -6.77 8.34
C MET A 194 -23.16 -5.43 8.96
N LEU A 195 -23.76 -4.32 8.52
CA LEU A 195 -23.50 -2.98 9.04
C LEU A 195 -24.08 -2.78 10.44
N GLU A 196 -25.17 -3.45 10.77
CA GLU A 196 -25.76 -3.42 12.12
C GLU A 196 -24.96 -4.26 13.10
N LYS A 197 -24.55 -5.47 12.70
CA LYS A 197 -23.78 -6.41 13.54
C LYS A 197 -22.35 -5.94 13.80
N ASN A 198 -21.75 -5.17 12.89
CA ASN A 198 -20.32 -4.79 12.96
C ASN A 198 -20.10 -3.27 12.84
N PRO A 199 -20.56 -2.45 13.80
CA PRO A 199 -20.50 -0.99 13.70
C PRO A 199 -19.06 -0.43 13.71
N SER A 200 -18.07 -1.20 14.18
CA SER A 200 -16.65 -0.82 14.22
C SER A 200 -15.88 -1.12 12.92
N SER A 201 -16.44 -1.92 12.01
CA SER A 201 -15.76 -2.39 10.79
C SER A 201 -15.94 -1.46 9.59
N GLY A 202 -16.51 -0.27 9.81
CA GLY A 202 -16.87 0.69 8.78
C GLY A 202 -18.38 0.85 8.63
N ASN A 203 -18.78 1.78 7.77
CA ASN A 203 -20.17 2.20 7.66
C ASN A 203 -20.73 2.15 6.23
N LEU A 204 -20.00 1.54 5.29
CA LEU A 204 -20.36 1.49 3.86
C LEU A 204 -20.05 0.11 3.29
N ILE A 205 -21.00 -0.43 2.50
CA ILE A 205 -20.83 -1.66 1.71
C ILE A 205 -21.19 -1.35 0.24
N LEU A 206 -20.24 -1.60 -0.67
CA LEU A 206 -20.49 -1.66 -2.12
C LEU A 206 -20.90 -3.09 -2.47
N ARG A 207 -22.02 -3.24 -3.16
CA ARG A 207 -22.59 -4.55 -3.48
C ARG A 207 -23.22 -4.58 -4.89
N PRO A 208 -23.48 -5.78 -5.44
CA PRO A 208 -24.30 -5.89 -6.64
C PRO A 208 -25.69 -5.26 -6.43
N GLY A 209 -26.18 -4.59 -7.47
CA GLY A 209 -27.55 -4.11 -7.53
C GLY A 209 -28.52 -5.24 -7.82
N SER A 210 -29.79 -5.06 -7.45
CA SER A 210 -30.84 -6.09 -7.51
C SER A 210 -31.09 -6.65 -8.92
N ASN A 211 -30.76 -5.89 -9.97
CA ASN A 211 -31.01 -6.28 -11.35
C ASN A 211 -29.79 -6.94 -12.02
N HIS A 212 -28.75 -7.30 -11.26
CA HIS A 212 -27.48 -7.85 -11.77
C HIS A 212 -26.96 -7.14 -13.02
N LYS A 213 -27.14 -5.82 -13.08
CA LYS A 213 -26.73 -4.96 -14.22
C LYS A 213 -26.15 -3.62 -13.77
N ASN A 214 -26.19 -3.34 -12.46
CA ASN A 214 -25.75 -2.09 -11.85
C ASN A 214 -25.23 -2.40 -10.44
N PHE A 215 -24.51 -1.44 -9.83
CA PHE A 215 -24.07 -1.56 -8.44
C PHE A 215 -25.01 -0.82 -7.50
N ALA A 216 -24.89 -1.12 -6.22
CA ALA A 216 -25.57 -0.40 -5.15
C ALA A 216 -24.62 -0.19 -3.97
N VAL A 217 -24.79 0.93 -3.29
CA VAL A 217 -24.06 1.24 -2.06
C VAL A 217 -25.06 1.24 -0.92
N THR A 218 -24.73 0.56 0.17
CA THR A 218 -25.50 0.59 1.42
C THR A 218 -24.64 1.27 2.48
N ILE A 219 -25.19 2.29 3.13
CA ILE A 219 -24.48 3.12 4.11
C ILE A 219 -25.29 3.14 5.40
N ARG A 220 -24.63 2.89 6.52
CA ARG A 220 -25.15 3.15 7.86
C ARG A 220 -24.66 4.52 8.32
N GLN A 221 -25.57 5.43 8.62
CA GLN A 221 -25.25 6.74 9.16
C GLN A 221 -25.69 6.79 10.62
N VAL A 222 -24.82 7.33 11.46
CA VAL A 222 -25.10 7.58 12.88
C VAL A 222 -25.14 9.09 13.04
N LEU A 223 -26.34 9.66 12.98
CA LEU A 223 -26.64 10.99 13.48
C LEU A 223 -27.19 10.79 14.91
N ASP A 224 -28.39 11.26 15.22
CA ASP A 224 -29.05 11.00 16.52
C ASP A 224 -29.58 9.57 16.64
N ILE A 225 -30.12 9.03 15.53
CA ILE A 225 -30.64 7.66 15.44
C ILE A 225 -29.91 6.96 14.29
N PRO A 226 -29.35 5.75 14.49
CA PRO A 226 -28.77 5.00 13.40
C PRO A 226 -29.81 4.68 12.32
N PHE A 227 -29.54 5.04 11.08
CA PHE A 227 -30.38 4.67 9.95
C PHE A 227 -29.53 4.19 8.77
N ILE A 228 -30.15 3.40 7.91
CA ILE A 228 -29.50 2.82 6.72
C ILE A 228 -30.08 3.45 5.46
N LYS A 229 -29.19 3.84 4.55
CA LYS A 229 -29.54 4.35 3.22
C LYS A 229 -28.97 3.44 2.15
N HIS A 230 -29.70 3.33 1.05
CA HIS A 230 -29.27 2.59 -0.12
C HIS A 230 -29.24 3.52 -1.33
N TYR A 231 -28.13 3.52 -2.05
CA TYR A 231 -27.95 4.31 -3.25
C TYR A 231 -27.70 3.41 -4.44
N ARG A 232 -28.28 3.78 -5.58
CA ARG A 232 -28.02 3.11 -6.84
C ARG A 232 -26.78 3.72 -7.50
N VAL A 233 -25.91 2.88 -8.03
CA VAL A 233 -24.72 3.32 -8.77
C VAL A 233 -24.90 2.94 -10.23
N MET A 234 -24.82 3.95 -11.09
CA MET A 234 -24.98 3.84 -12.52
C MET A 234 -23.64 4.08 -13.21
N THR A 235 -23.34 3.29 -14.24
CA THR A 235 -22.14 3.48 -15.07
C THR A 235 -22.47 4.45 -16.20
N LYS A 236 -21.69 5.52 -16.35
CA LYS A 236 -21.77 6.48 -17.46
C LYS A 236 -20.41 6.56 -18.17
N GLY A 237 -20.26 5.84 -19.28
CA GLY A 237 -18.99 5.74 -19.99
C GLY A 237 -17.90 5.11 -19.12
N LYS A 238 -16.83 5.86 -18.83
CA LYS A 238 -15.73 5.45 -17.93
C LYS A 238 -15.91 5.94 -16.47
N SER A 239 -17.06 6.53 -16.14
CA SER A 239 -17.35 7.13 -14.83
C SER A 239 -18.53 6.45 -14.13
N PHE A 240 -18.63 6.63 -12.81
CA PHE A 240 -19.73 6.13 -12.00
C PHE A 240 -20.51 7.29 -11.39
N ILE A 241 -21.84 7.17 -11.39
CA ILE A 241 -22.76 8.16 -10.83
C ILE A 241 -23.56 7.49 -9.72
N ILE A 242 -23.54 8.10 -8.53
CA ILE A 242 -24.40 7.70 -7.41
C ILE A 242 -25.70 8.48 -7.54
N GLN A 243 -26.80 7.77 -7.74
CA GLN A 243 -28.13 8.37 -7.84
C GLN A 243 -28.65 8.68 -6.43
N LEU A 244 -28.91 9.96 -6.17
CA LEU A 244 -29.54 10.42 -4.94
C LEU A 244 -31.07 10.45 -5.13
N GLU A 245 -31.82 10.04 -4.10
CA GLU A 245 -33.29 10.11 -4.11
C GLU A 245 -33.82 11.54 -3.98
N ARG A 246 -33.04 12.43 -3.35
CA ARG A 246 -33.35 13.86 -3.21
C ARG A 246 -32.20 14.69 -3.77
N GLN A 247 -32.55 15.75 -4.48
CA GLN A 247 -31.59 16.73 -4.98
C GLN A 247 -30.95 17.47 -3.79
N VAL A 248 -29.63 17.64 -3.83
CA VAL A 248 -28.92 18.44 -2.83
C VAL A 248 -29.21 19.91 -3.12
N SER A 249 -29.89 20.58 -2.20
CA SER A 249 -30.08 22.03 -2.22
C SER A 249 -28.94 22.69 -1.44
N GLU A 250 -28.23 23.65 -2.03
CA GLU A 250 -27.13 24.42 -1.41
C GLU A 250 -27.63 25.39 -0.31
N GLN A 251 -28.38 24.90 0.67
CA GLN A 251 -28.89 25.76 1.76
C GLN A 251 -28.21 25.57 3.11
N TYR A 252 -27.25 24.66 3.24
CA TYR A 252 -26.46 24.51 4.47
C TYR A 252 -25.02 24.08 4.16
N LEU A 253 -24.19 25.07 3.80
CA LEU A 253 -22.75 25.06 4.01
C LEU A 253 -22.42 26.18 5.00
#